data_AF-A0A7S1N9K2-F1
#
_entry.id   AF-A0A7S1N9K2-F1
#
_cell.length_a   1.000
_cell.length_b   1.000
_cell.length_c   1.000
_cell.angle_alpha   90.00
_cell.angle_beta   90.00
_cell.angle_gamma   90.00
#
_symmetry.space_group_name_H-M   'P 1'
#
loop_
_entity.id
_entity.type
_entity.pdbx_description
1 polymer ?
#
loop_
_entity_poly.entity_id
_entity_poly.type
_entity_poly.pdbx_seq_one_letter_code
_entity_poly.pdbx_strand_id
1 'polypeptide(L)'
;SFFETCGDRVFDLLNGRMALTPREGSDGVVQVAGLQEQEVVDVDEAVRLLARANKLRATRPTSSSPESSRSHAFCTFSLVDGDSGAQWARVRIVDLAGSERRTDAQSHDLQRIAEMKDINWSL
;
A
#
# COMPACT_ATOMS: atom_id res chain seq x y z
N SER A 1 9.29 2.49 5.24
CA SER A 1 8.27 3.09 4.34
C SER A 1 6.97 2.28 4.37
N PHE A 2 5.85 2.89 4.02
CA PHE A 2 4.56 2.21 3.92
C PHE A 2 3.68 2.87 2.85
N PHE A 3 3.27 2.13 1.82
CA PHE A 3 2.38 2.61 0.77
C PHE A 3 1.27 1.59 0.44
N GLU A 4 0.24 2.04 -0.27
CA GLU A 4 -0.77 1.18 -0.87
C GLU A 4 -0.84 1.34 -2.40
N THR A 5 -1.34 0.31 -3.08
CA THR A 5 -1.73 0.37 -4.49
C THR A 5 -3.22 0.11 -4.64
N CYS A 6 -3.88 0.89 -5.50
CA CYS A 6 -5.29 0.75 -5.84
C CYS A 6 -5.45 0.87 -7.35
N GLY A 7 -5.50 -0.29 -8.02
CA GLY A 7 -5.30 -0.38 -9.46
C GLY A 7 -3.89 0.04 -9.85
N ASP A 8 -3.77 0.99 -10.78
CA ASP A 8 -2.52 1.59 -11.26
C ASP A 8 -1.98 2.72 -10.37
N ARG A 9 -2.74 3.14 -9.36
CA ARG A 9 -2.38 4.28 -8.49
C ARG A 9 -1.62 3.82 -7.25
N VAL A 10 -0.60 4.59 -6.87
CA VAL A 10 0.22 4.37 -5.68
C VAL A 10 0.03 5.53 -4.70
N PHE A 11 -0.12 5.23 -3.41
CA PHE A 11 -0.31 6.24 -2.36
C PHE A 11 0.61 5.99 -1.16
N ASP A 12 1.32 7.03 -0.72
CA ASP A 12 2.18 7.00 0.47
C ASP A 12 1.37 7.11 1.76
N LEU A 13 1.33 6.06 2.57
CA LEU A 13 0.55 6.03 3.82
C LEU A 13 1.27 6.72 4.98
N LEU A 14 2.57 7.00 4.87
CA LEU A 14 3.31 7.77 5.88
C LEU A 14 3.20 9.27 5.64
N ASN A 15 2.99 9.68 4.38
CA ASN A 15 2.88 11.06 3.95
C ASN A 15 1.44 11.46 3.58
N GLY A 16 0.49 11.21 4.47
CA GLY A 16 -0.88 11.72 4.31
C GLY A 16 -1.64 11.18 3.10
N ARG A 17 -1.32 9.96 2.63
CA ARG A 17 -1.90 9.36 1.41
C ARG A 17 -1.58 10.14 0.13
N MET A 18 -0.39 10.75 0.06
CA MET A 18 0.08 11.46 -1.13
C MET A 18 0.17 10.50 -2.32
N ALA A 19 -0.42 10.89 -3.45
CA ALA A 19 -0.33 10.11 -4.68
C ALA A 19 1.11 10.16 -5.23
N LEU A 20 1.65 8.99 -5.56
CA LEU A 20 2.99 8.82 -6.11
C LEU A 20 2.94 8.23 -7.51
N THR A 21 3.95 8.56 -8.32
CA THR A 21 4.11 8.00 -9.67
C THR A 21 5.20 6.93 -9.63
N PRO A 22 4.87 5.65 -9.86
CA PRO A 22 5.89 4.61 -10.00
C PRO A 22 6.75 4.90 -11.24
N ARG A 23 8.05 4.68 -11.13
CA ARG A 23 9.03 4.86 -12.20
C ARG A 23 9.88 3.61 -12.33
N GLU A 24 10.08 3.16 -13.55
CA GLU A 24 11.01 2.05 -13.81
C GLU A 24 12.45 2.60 -13.84
N GLY A 25 13.32 2.03 -13.01
CA GLY A 25 14.75 2.30 -13.04
C GLY A 25 15.40 1.69 -14.29
N SER A 26 16.62 2.12 -14.60
CA SER A 26 17.40 1.57 -15.73
C SER A 26 17.78 0.09 -15.54
N ASP A 27 17.65 -0.42 -14.33
CA ASP A 27 17.84 -1.82 -13.93
C ASP A 27 16.54 -2.65 -14.03
N GLY A 28 15.44 -2.07 -14.52
CA GLY A 28 14.12 -2.71 -14.58
C GLY A 28 13.40 -2.77 -13.23
N VAL A 29 13.97 -2.17 -12.17
CA VAL A 29 13.34 -2.15 -10.85
C VAL A 29 12.38 -0.97 -10.77
N VAL A 30 11.11 -1.24 -10.50
CA VAL A 30 10.12 -0.19 -10.24
C VAL A 30 10.40 0.47 -8.90
N GLN A 31 10.73 1.76 -8.95
CA GLN A 31 10.92 2.63 -7.80
C GLN A 31 9.72 3.55 -7.65
N VAL A 32 9.24 3.70 -6.42
CA VAL A 32 8.18 4.66 -6.12
C VAL A 32 8.85 5.99 -5.77
N ALA A 33 9.02 6.85 -6.77
CA ALA A 33 9.69 8.13 -6.60
C ALA A 33 8.90 9.02 -5.60
N GLY A 34 9.61 9.58 -4.61
CA GLY A 34 9.01 10.42 -3.58
C GLY A 34 8.36 9.68 -2.41
N LEU A 35 8.49 8.35 -2.34
CA LEU A 35 8.07 7.56 -1.18
C LEU A 35 8.89 7.93 0.05
N GLN A 36 8.21 8.29 1.14
CA GLN A 36 8.89 8.64 2.39
C GLN A 36 9.30 7.41 3.19
N GLU A 37 10.51 7.49 3.72
CA GLU A 37 11.00 6.61 4.78
C GLU A 37 11.05 7.41 6.08
N GLN A 38 10.43 6.86 7.12
CA GLN A 38 10.46 7.45 8.45
C GLN A 38 11.28 6.53 9.36
N GLU A 39 12.33 7.10 9.94
CA GLU A 39 13.13 6.43 10.97
C GLU A 39 12.27 6.23 12.22
N VAL A 40 12.49 5.09 12.89
CA VAL A 40 11.84 4.76 14.16
C VAL A 40 12.91 4.19 15.09
N VAL A 41 12.93 4.63 16.35
CA VAL A 41 13.98 4.25 17.30
C VAL A 41 13.58 3.10 18.22
N ASP A 42 12.28 2.80 18.30
CA ASP A 42 11.75 1.70 19.11
C ASP A 42 10.50 1.06 18.50
N VAL A 43 10.09 -0.06 19.11
CA VAL A 43 8.93 -0.84 18.67
C VAL A 43 7.62 -0.07 18.85
N ASP A 44 7.49 0.72 19.91
CA ASP A 44 6.26 1.44 20.19
C ASP A 44 6.02 2.56 19.18
N GLU A 45 7.08 3.25 18.74
CA GLU A 45 7.04 4.23 17.66
C GLU A 45 6.67 3.57 16.33
N ALA A 46 7.28 2.43 16.02
CA ALA A 46 6.91 1.64 14.85
C ALA A 46 5.41 1.27 14.88
N VAL A 47 4.91 0.76 16.01
CA VAL A 47 3.50 0.39 16.16
C VAL A 47 2.57 1.61 16.01
N ARG A 48 2.90 2.75 16.62
CA ARG A 48 2.13 4.00 16.46
C ARG A 48 2.12 4.48 15.01
N LEU A 49 3.26 4.40 14.34
CA LEU A 49 3.40 4.79 12.94
C LEU A 49 2.56 3.91 12.02
N LEU A 50 2.63 2.58 12.21
CA LEU A 50 1.83 1.62 11.47
C LEU A 50 0.33 1.82 11.73
N ALA A 51 -0.07 2.07 12.97
CA ALA A 51 -1.47 2.34 13.31
C ALA A 51 -1.98 3.62 12.64
N ARG A 52 -1.16 4.68 12.57
CA ARG A 52 -1.49 5.92 11.84
C ARG A 52 -1.62 5.66 10.34
N ALA A 53 -0.66 4.95 9.75
CA ALA A 53 -0.65 4.61 8.34
C ALA A 53 -1.85 3.73 7.95
N ASN A 54 -2.19 2.75 8.77
CA ASN A 54 -3.37 1.89 8.58
C ASN A 54 -4.69 2.65 8.67
N LYS A 55 -4.77 3.75 9.45
CA LYS A 55 -5.94 4.63 9.45
C LYS A 55 -6.03 5.47 8.17
N LEU A 56 -4.89 5.82 7.57
CA LEU A 56 -4.81 6.57 6.31
C LEU A 56 -5.01 5.69 5.09
N ARG A 57 -4.72 4.39 5.20
CA ARG A 57 -5.11 3.39 4.21
C ARG A 57 -6.61 3.52 4.02
N ALA A 58 -7.01 4.10 2.88
CA ALA A 58 -8.35 4.64 2.76
C ALA A 58 -9.37 3.54 2.58
N THR A 59 -10.13 3.32 3.64
CA THR A 59 -11.52 2.91 3.61
C THR A 59 -12.36 4.00 2.95
N ARG A 60 -12.82 3.76 1.71
CA ARG A 60 -13.68 4.69 0.97
C ARG A 60 -15.14 4.26 1.19
N PRO A 61 -15.94 4.95 2.04
CA PRO A 61 -17.30 4.53 2.37
C PRO A 61 -18.12 4.32 1.09
N THR A 62 -18.39 3.06 0.77
CA THR A 62 -19.41 2.71 -0.23
C THR A 62 -20.34 1.66 0.34
N SER A 63 -21.62 1.82 0.03
CA SER A 63 -22.81 1.27 0.68
C SER A 63 -22.92 -0.26 0.82
N SER A 64 -21.89 -1.08 0.57
CA SER A 64 -22.09 -2.54 0.49
C SER A 64 -20.91 -3.49 0.78
N SER A 65 -19.71 -3.09 1.22
CA SER A 65 -18.68 -4.08 1.61
C SER A 65 -17.57 -3.54 2.52
N PRO A 66 -16.95 -4.39 3.39
CA PRO A 66 -15.82 -3.98 4.21
C PRO A 66 -14.61 -3.62 3.34
N GLU A 67 -14.18 -2.39 3.50
CA GLU A 67 -13.37 -1.59 2.57
C GLU A 67 -11.86 -1.90 2.53
N SER A 68 -11.36 -2.81 3.37
CA SER A 68 -9.95 -3.24 3.35
C SER A 68 -9.61 -4.20 2.20
N SER A 69 -10.61 -4.72 1.49
CA SER A 69 -10.44 -5.78 0.48
C SER A 69 -9.95 -5.30 -0.89
N ARG A 70 -9.71 -3.98 -1.09
CA ARG A 70 -9.61 -3.37 -2.43
C ARG A 70 -8.31 -2.61 -2.72
N SER A 71 -7.36 -2.59 -1.79
CA SER A 71 -6.01 -2.06 -2.01
C SER A 71 -4.98 -3.03 -1.47
N HIS A 72 -3.84 -3.13 -2.15
CA HIS A 72 -2.68 -3.87 -1.66
C HIS A 72 -1.81 -2.94 -0.81
N ALA A 73 -1.34 -3.40 0.33
CA ALA A 73 -0.50 -2.65 1.24
C ALA A 73 0.92 -3.23 1.27
N PHE A 74 1.92 -2.35 1.22
CA PHE A 74 3.33 -2.70 1.23
C PHE A 74 4.02 -1.94 2.36
N CYS A 75 4.30 -2.63 3.45
CA CYS A 75 5.07 -2.10 4.57
C CYS A 75 6.51 -2.60 4.48
N THR A 76 7.49 -1.69 4.54
CA THR A 76 8.91 -2.03 4.43
C THR A 76 9.68 -1.49 5.61
N PHE A 77 10.37 -2.39 6.30
CA PHE A 77 11.38 -2.08 7.30
C PHE A 77 12.76 -2.22 6.64
N SER A 78 13.49 -1.10 6.58
CA SER A 78 14.90 -1.09 6.18
C SER A 78 15.73 -1.02 7.45
N LEU A 79 16.60 -2.01 7.67
CA LEU A 79 17.52 -2.01 8.79
C LEU A 79 18.84 -1.42 8.32
N VAL A 80 19.23 -0.35 8.99
CA VAL A 80 20.40 0.46 8.68
C VAL A 80 21.39 0.36 9.83
N ASP A 81 22.66 0.28 9.49
CA ASP A 81 23.75 0.34 10.45
C ASP A 81 23.91 1.79 10.95
N GLY A 82 23.93 1.98 12.27
CA GLY A 82 23.92 3.31 12.88
C GLY A 82 25.20 4.12 12.63
N ASP A 83 26.34 3.45 12.41
CA ASP A 83 27.63 4.11 12.25
C ASP A 83 27.91 4.44 10.78
N SER A 84 27.64 3.49 9.89
CA SER A 84 27.93 3.61 8.45
C SER A 84 26.76 4.14 7.62
N GLY A 85 25.53 4.11 8.17
CA GLY A 85 24.30 4.40 7.42
C GLY A 85 24.02 3.36 6.32
N ALA A 86 24.75 2.24 6.30
CA ALA A 86 24.58 1.21 5.29
C ALA A 86 23.35 0.34 5.60
N GLN A 87 22.44 0.20 4.63
CA GLN A 87 21.33 -0.74 4.76
C GLN A 87 21.85 -2.17 4.68
N TRP A 88 21.75 -2.93 5.78
CA TRP A 88 22.23 -4.30 5.85
C TRP A 88 21.10 -5.33 5.71
N ALA A 89 19.85 -4.95 5.97
CA ALA A 89 18.70 -5.82 5.73
C ALA A 89 17.45 -5.03 5.34
N ARG A 90 16.51 -5.73 4.70
CA ARG A 90 15.20 -5.20 4.35
C ARG A 90 14.16 -6.29 4.51
N VAL A 91 13.09 -5.97 5.24
CA VAL A 91 11.92 -6.85 5.41
C VAL A 91 10.72 -6.12 4.82
N ARG A 92 9.97 -6.80 3.94
CA ARG A 92 8.75 -6.27 3.35
C ARG A 92 7.58 -7.17 3.69
N ILE A 93 6.57 -6.59 4.31
CA ILE A 93 5.29 -7.22 4.61
C ILE A 93 4.29 -6.71 3.60
N VAL A 94 3.62 -7.64 2.93
CA VAL A 94 2.64 -7.34 1.90
C VAL A 94 1.29 -7.89 2.34
N ASP A 95 0.28 -7.05 2.31
CA ASP A 95 -1.11 -7.42 2.52
C ASP A 95 -1.87 -7.22 1.21
N LEU A 96 -2.28 -8.32 0.59
CA LEU A 96 -2.91 -8.31 -0.73
C LEU A 96 -4.42 -8.11 -0.62
N ALA A 97 -5.00 -7.41 -1.59
CA ALA A 97 -6.43 -7.24 -1.75
C ALA A 97 -7.16 -8.60 -1.82
N GLY A 98 -8.42 -8.66 -1.40
CA GLY A 98 -9.21 -9.89 -1.48
C GLY A 98 -9.66 -10.15 -2.93
N SER A 99 -9.71 -11.42 -3.36
CA SER A 99 -10.37 -11.78 -4.62
C SER A 99 -11.90 -11.79 -4.41
N GLU A 100 -12.61 -10.85 -5.05
CA GLU A 100 -14.08 -10.83 -5.03
C GLU A 100 -14.64 -11.83 -6.05
N ARG A 101 -15.56 -12.72 -5.62
CA ARG A 101 -16.20 -13.73 -6.49
C ARG A 101 -17.36 -13.11 -7.29
N ARG A 102 -17.49 -13.52 -8.57
CA ARG A 102 -18.48 -13.00 -9.55
C ARG A 102 -19.96 -13.06 -9.11
N THR A 103 -20.30 -13.84 -8.09
CA THR A 103 -21.68 -14.03 -7.62
C THR A 103 -22.26 -12.80 -6.93
N ASP A 104 -21.43 -11.88 -6.44
CA ASP A 104 -21.89 -10.66 -5.76
C ASP A 104 -22.26 -9.54 -6.76
N ALA A 105 -21.94 -9.71 -8.04
CA ALA A 105 -22.03 -8.65 -9.05
C ALA A 105 -23.45 -8.32 -9.57
N GLN A 106 -24.52 -8.96 -9.08
CA GLN A 106 -25.86 -8.75 -9.63
C GLN A 106 -26.48 -7.38 -9.31
N SER A 107 -25.88 -6.59 -8.42
CA SER A 107 -26.34 -5.25 -8.02
C SER A 107 -25.23 -4.18 -8.07
N HIS A 108 -24.17 -4.40 -8.84
CA HIS A 108 -23.00 -3.52 -8.88
C HIS A 108 -23.07 -2.53 -10.06
N ASP A 109 -22.95 -1.23 -9.77
CA ASP A 109 -22.83 -0.19 -10.79
C ASP A 109 -21.56 -0.36 -11.65
N LEU A 110 -21.56 0.21 -12.86
CA LEU A 110 -20.46 0.11 -13.84
C LEU A 110 -19.08 0.46 -13.28
N GLN A 111 -19.01 1.44 -12.36
CA GLN A 111 -17.78 1.82 -11.69
C GLN A 111 -17.22 0.70 -10.80
N ARG A 112 -18.09 -0.05 -10.11
CA ARG A 112 -17.69 -1.19 -9.27
C ARG A 112 -17.17 -2.34 -10.12
N ILE A 113 -17.74 -2.58 -11.30
CA ILE A 113 -17.27 -3.63 -12.21
C ILE A 113 -15.87 -3.32 -12.73
N ALA A 114 -15.55 -2.05 -13.01
CA ALA A 114 -14.21 -1.64 -13.41
C ALA A 114 -13.19 -1.84 -12.29
N GLU A 115 -13.48 -1.36 -11.08
CA GLU A 115 -12.60 -1.52 -9.91
C GLU A 115 -12.37 -3.02 -9.57
N MET A 116 -13.40 -3.86 -9.64
CA MET A 116 -13.28 -5.31 -9.41
C MET A 116 -12.35 -6.00 -10.42
N LYS A 117 -12.33 -5.54 -11.67
CA LYS A 117 -11.40 -6.07 -12.69
C LYS A 117 -9.97 -5.69 -12.35
N ASP A 118 -9.73 -4.44 -11.95
CA ASP A 118 -8.39 -3.97 -11.61
C ASP A 118 -7.82 -4.71 -10.39
N ILE A 119 -8.65 -4.94 -9.36
CA ILE A 119 -8.25 -5.72 -8.17
C ILE A 119 -7.89 -7.15 -8.56
N ASN A 120 -8.76 -7.85 -9.30
CA ASN A 120 -8.51 -9.24 -9.72
C ASN A 120 -7.33 -9.37 -10.70
N TRP A 121 -7.05 -8.35 -11.51
CA TRP A 121 -5.89 -8.33 -12.39
C TRP A 121 -4.58 -8.12 -11.62
N SER A 122 -4.64 -7.36 -10.54
CA SER A 122 -3.47 -7.01 -9.71
C SER A 122 -3.10 -8.07 -8.64
N LEU A 123 -3.83 -9.19 -8.59
CA LEU A 123 -3.56 -10.36 -7.74
C LEU A 123 -2.65 -11.36 -8.46
#